data_AF-C6A1X3-F1
#
_entry.id   AF-C6A1X3-F1
#
_cell.length_a   1.000
_cell.length_b   1.000
_cell.length_c   1.000
_cell.angle_alpha   90.00
_cell.angle_beta   90.00
_cell.angle_gamma   90.00
#
_symmetry.space_group_name_H-M   'P 1'
#
loop_
_entity.id
_entity.type
_entity.pdbx_description
1 polymer ?
#
loop_
_entity_poly.entity_id
_entity_poly.type
_entity_poly.pdbx_seq_one_letter_code
_entity_poly.pdbx_strand_id
1 'polypeptide(L)'
;MGEEKSKIIRVNIDEYNYLDNLKKIFGNDKVTYADLIAVGMVFTKVFLEQDPILVRNIGNAAKMLRLKRKRGEPVNILDSLVEEYREQILRKSSKDENVRKVVIDVIEILLDDGHIEAATDLLFAYRSLIDEAQFKDLSTKILERQVQLKHELMKTEKT
;
A
#
# COMPACT_ATOMS: atom_id res chain seq x y z
N MET A 1 13.35 13.76 -24.17
CA MET A 1 12.98 12.33 -24.12
C MET A 1 13.89 11.66 -23.10
N GLY A 2 13.44 11.52 -21.85
CA GLY A 2 14.17 10.74 -20.86
C GLY A 2 13.70 9.30 -20.98
N GLU A 3 14.62 8.36 -21.20
CA GLU A 3 14.29 6.94 -21.12
C GLU A 3 13.72 6.65 -19.73
N GLU A 4 12.44 6.27 -19.64
CA GLU A 4 11.87 5.71 -18.42
C GLU A 4 12.65 4.44 -18.09
N LYS A 5 13.59 4.55 -17.16
CA LYS A 5 14.36 3.41 -16.64
C LYS A 5 13.43 2.56 -15.79
N SER A 6 12.72 1.63 -16.43
CA SER A 6 11.99 0.58 -15.72
C SER A 6 12.97 -0.26 -14.89
N LYS A 7 12.55 -0.63 -13.68
CA LYS A 7 13.33 -1.51 -12.80
C LYS A 7 12.55 -2.80 -12.54
N ILE A 8 13.25 -3.92 -12.60
CA ILE A 8 12.67 -5.24 -12.37
C ILE A 8 12.84 -5.60 -10.89
N ILE A 9 11.73 -5.84 -10.20
CA ILE A 9 11.71 -6.42 -8.85
C ILE A 9 11.51 -7.93 -8.99
N ARG A 10 12.43 -8.72 -8.44
CA ARG A 10 12.33 -10.18 -8.41
C ARG A 10 11.76 -10.62 -7.07
N VAL A 11 10.67 -11.37 -7.13
CA VAL A 11 10.04 -12.04 -5.98
C VAL A 11 10.14 -13.55 -6.15
N ASN A 12 10.18 -14.28 -5.05
CA ASN A 12 10.08 -15.75 -5.07
C ASN A 12 8.61 -16.21 -5.18
N ILE A 13 8.39 -17.51 -5.36
CA ILE A 13 7.05 -18.06 -5.57
C ILE A 13 6.10 -17.81 -4.38
N ASP A 14 6.62 -17.83 -3.14
CA ASP A 14 5.82 -17.58 -1.96
C ASP A 14 5.42 -16.10 -1.88
N GLU A 15 6.38 -15.20 -2.07
CA GLU A 15 6.15 -13.75 -2.15
C GLU A 15 5.15 -13.40 -3.26
N TYR A 16 5.24 -14.08 -4.41
CA TYR A 16 4.25 -13.98 -5.48
C TYR A 16 2.86 -14.46 -5.02
N ASN A 17 2.76 -15.62 -4.36
CA ASN A 17 1.48 -16.13 -3.86
C ASN A 17 0.86 -15.19 -2.80
N TYR A 18 1.67 -14.52 -1.98
CA TYR A 18 1.18 -13.48 -1.08
C TYR A 18 0.63 -12.28 -1.84
N LEU A 19 1.35 -11.77 -2.85
CA LEU A 19 0.86 -10.70 -3.71
C LEU A 19 -0.43 -11.08 -4.44
N ASP A 20 -0.52 -12.33 -4.91
CA ASP A 20 -1.70 -12.86 -5.60
C ASP A 20 -2.92 -12.97 -4.67
N ASN A 21 -2.71 -13.43 -3.44
CA ASN A 21 -3.75 -13.43 -2.41
C ASN A 21 -4.21 -12.01 -2.05
N LEU A 22 -3.27 -11.05 -1.93
CA LEU A 22 -3.62 -9.64 -1.72
C LEU A 22 -4.45 -9.10 -2.88
N LYS A 23 -4.02 -9.34 -4.12
CA LYS A 23 -4.76 -8.95 -5.32
C LYS A 23 -6.21 -9.45 -5.29
N LYS A 24 -6.42 -10.71 -4.87
CA LYS A 24 -7.76 -11.30 -4.70
C LYS A 24 -8.59 -10.61 -3.62
N ILE A 25 -7.99 -10.19 -2.51
CA ILE A 25 -8.67 -9.46 -1.43
C ILE A 25 -9.13 -8.07 -1.91
N PHE A 26 -8.32 -7.39 -2.73
CA PHE A 26 -8.71 -6.13 -3.37
C PHE A 26 -9.82 -6.31 -4.45
N GLY A 27 -10.25 -7.55 -4.73
CA GLY A 27 -11.52 -7.84 -5.40
C GLY A 27 -11.60 -7.43 -6.86
N ASN A 28 -10.49 -7.07 -7.51
CA ASN A 28 -10.49 -6.48 -8.83
C ASN A 28 -9.45 -7.12 -9.75
N ASP A 29 -9.89 -7.59 -10.92
CA ASP A 29 -8.99 -8.03 -12.01
C ASP A 29 -8.11 -6.87 -12.52
N LYS A 30 -8.51 -5.63 -12.22
CA LYS A 30 -7.86 -4.38 -12.62
C LYS A 30 -6.63 -4.03 -11.80
N VAL A 31 -6.56 -4.43 -10.53
CA VAL A 31 -5.38 -4.16 -9.68
C VAL A 31 -4.18 -4.91 -10.22
N THR A 32 -3.13 -4.19 -10.57
CA THR A 32 -1.88 -4.82 -11.01
C THR A 32 -0.98 -5.12 -9.81
N TYR A 33 -0.01 -6.03 -9.97
CA TYR A 33 1.02 -6.21 -8.95
C TYR A 33 1.84 -4.94 -8.74
N ALA A 34 1.97 -4.09 -9.76
CA ALA A 34 2.63 -2.79 -9.63
C ALA A 34 1.86 -1.86 -8.69
N ASP A 35 0.53 -1.86 -8.75
CA ASP A 35 -0.32 -1.08 -7.83
C ASP A 35 -0.17 -1.54 -6.38
N LEU A 36 -0.16 -2.86 -6.14
CA LEU A 36 0.06 -3.40 -4.80
C LEU A 36 1.44 -3.02 -4.24
N ILE A 37 2.46 -3.04 -5.09
CA ILE A 37 3.82 -2.62 -4.71
C ILE A 37 3.85 -1.11 -4.43
N ALA A 38 3.18 -0.30 -5.26
CA ALA A 38 3.07 1.15 -5.07
C ALA A 38 2.39 1.48 -3.73
N VAL A 39 1.24 0.84 -3.43
CA VAL A 39 0.56 0.97 -2.14
C VAL A 39 1.50 0.61 -1.00
N GLY A 40 2.18 -0.54 -1.06
CA GLY A 40 3.13 -0.96 -0.02
C GLY A 40 4.29 0.04 0.17
N MET A 41 4.80 0.61 -0.92
CA MET A 41 5.84 1.64 -0.88
C MET A 41 5.35 2.94 -0.23
N VAL A 42 4.15 3.41 -0.60
CA VAL A 42 3.55 4.62 -0.04
C VAL A 42 3.28 4.45 1.45
N PHE A 43 2.68 3.32 1.87
CA PHE A 43 2.53 3.00 3.29
C PHE A 43 3.87 3.00 4.01
N THR A 44 4.90 2.35 3.44
CA THR A 44 6.24 2.31 4.03
C THR A 44 6.82 3.71 4.19
N LYS A 45 6.65 4.58 3.19
CA LYS A 45 7.10 5.98 3.22
C LYS A 45 6.39 6.78 4.33
N VAL A 46 5.07 6.73 4.37
CA VAL A 46 4.26 7.44 5.39
C VAL A 46 4.64 6.97 6.80
N PHE A 47 4.77 5.66 7.00
CA PHE A 47 5.22 5.13 8.29
C PHE A 47 6.68 5.48 8.60
N LEU A 48 7.56 5.59 7.60
CA LEU A 48 8.95 5.98 7.82
C LEU A 48 9.06 7.43 8.30
N GLU A 49 8.24 8.34 7.77
CA GLU A 49 8.20 9.74 8.21
C GLU A 49 7.68 9.89 9.64
N GLN A 50 6.71 9.05 10.04
CA GLN A 50 6.13 9.09 11.37
C GLN A 50 6.93 8.31 12.43
N ASP A 51 7.50 7.17 12.05
CA ASP A 51 8.27 6.29 12.92
C ASP A 51 9.30 5.44 12.14
N PRO A 52 10.52 5.99 11.94
CA PRO A 52 11.60 5.27 11.29
C PRO A 52 12.01 3.98 12.01
N ILE A 53 11.83 3.92 13.33
CA ILE A 53 12.24 2.77 14.15
C ILE A 53 11.29 1.61 13.87
N LEU A 54 9.98 1.86 13.83
CA LEU A 54 8.98 0.84 13.50
C LEU A 54 9.22 0.24 12.12
N VAL A 55 9.43 1.06 11.09
CA VAL A 55 9.69 0.57 9.72
C VAL A 55 10.97 -0.28 9.67
N ARG A 56 12.04 0.17 10.35
CA ARG A 56 13.28 -0.60 10.47
C ARG A 56 13.05 -1.95 11.16
N ASN A 57 12.25 -1.98 12.21
CA ASN A 57 11.91 -3.18 12.97
C ASN A 57 11.10 -4.17 12.12
N ILE A 58 10.08 -3.69 11.37
CA ILE A 58 9.32 -4.50 10.41
C ILE A 58 10.25 -5.09 9.34
N GLY A 59 11.18 -4.29 8.82
CA GLY A 59 12.18 -4.75 7.85
C GLY A 59 13.11 -5.83 8.41
N ASN A 60 13.51 -5.73 9.69
CA ASN A 60 14.31 -6.75 10.36
C ASN A 60 13.52 -8.03 10.61
N ALA A 61 12.28 -7.92 11.08
CA ALA A 61 11.38 -9.05 11.24
C ALA A 61 11.22 -9.79 9.90
N ALA A 62 10.96 -9.07 8.80
CA ALA A 62 10.85 -9.66 7.46
C ALA A 62 12.11 -10.45 7.04
N LYS A 63 13.31 -9.96 7.37
CA LYS A 63 14.58 -10.68 7.13
C LYS A 63 14.68 -11.94 7.99
N MET A 64 14.34 -11.85 9.28
CA MET A 64 14.35 -12.98 10.20
C MET A 64 13.38 -14.08 9.75
N LEU A 65 12.15 -13.69 9.38
CA LEU A 65 11.13 -14.58 8.81
C LEU A 65 11.66 -15.32 7.58
N ARG A 66 12.33 -14.59 6.67
CA ARG A 66 12.96 -15.19 5.47
C ARG A 66 14.06 -16.20 5.82
N LEU A 67 14.86 -15.92 6.85
CA LEU A 67 15.90 -16.83 7.31
C LEU A 67 15.31 -18.09 7.95
N LYS A 68 14.31 -17.96 8.82
CA LYS A 68 13.58 -19.08 9.44
C LYS A 68 12.94 -19.98 8.38
N ARG A 69 12.29 -19.40 7.36
CA ARG A 69 11.73 -20.16 6.23
C ARG A 69 12.78 -20.94 5.46
N LYS A 70 13.94 -20.34 5.17
CA LYS A 70 15.05 -21.05 4.50
C LYS A 70 15.55 -22.26 5.29
N ARG A 71 15.32 -22.28 6.61
CA ARG A 71 15.67 -23.39 7.51
C ARG A 71 14.55 -24.42 7.67
N GLY A 72 13.41 -24.23 7.00
CA GLY A 72 12.24 -25.10 7.12
C GLY A 72 11.43 -24.88 8.40
N GLU A 73 11.69 -23.81 9.14
CA GLU A 73 10.93 -23.48 10.34
C GLU A 73 9.55 -22.93 9.96
N PRO A 74 8.47 -23.22 10.71
CA PRO A 74 7.16 -22.62 10.48
C PRO A 74 7.22 -21.13 10.81
N VAL A 75 6.69 -20.30 9.91
CA VAL A 75 6.86 -18.85 9.97
C VAL A 75 5.53 -18.13 9.84
N ASN A 76 5.05 -17.61 10.96
CA ASN A 76 3.96 -16.62 11.01
C ASN A 76 4.55 -15.21 11.20
N ILE A 77 4.24 -14.33 10.25
CA ILE A 77 4.69 -12.94 10.22
C ILE A 77 4.17 -12.17 11.44
N LEU A 78 2.89 -12.38 11.78
CA LEU A 78 2.27 -11.71 12.90
C LEU A 78 2.91 -12.17 14.20
N ASP A 79 3.11 -13.47 14.41
CA ASP A 79 3.71 -13.97 15.64
C ASP A 79 5.15 -13.47 15.83
N SER A 80 5.94 -13.36 14.76
CA SER A 80 7.32 -12.85 14.90
C SER A 80 7.37 -11.33 15.08
N LEU A 81 6.46 -10.56 14.46
CA LEU A 81 6.32 -9.12 14.71
C LEU A 81 5.81 -8.83 16.12
N VAL A 82 4.88 -9.67 16.60
CA VAL A 82 4.26 -9.59 17.92
C VAL A 82 5.27 -10.00 19.00
N GLU A 83 6.07 -11.04 18.84
CA GLU A 83 7.05 -11.40 19.89
C GLU A 83 8.17 -10.37 20.04
N GLU A 84 8.70 -9.83 18.93
CA GLU A 84 9.89 -8.99 18.94
C GLU A 84 9.56 -7.50 19.14
N TYR A 85 8.34 -7.07 18.76
CA TYR A 85 7.96 -5.66 18.75
C TYR A 85 6.56 -5.39 19.35
N ARG A 86 5.98 -6.36 20.08
CA ARG A 86 4.63 -6.27 20.69
C ARG A 86 4.36 -4.94 21.34
N GLU A 87 5.23 -4.54 22.26
CA GLU A 87 4.96 -3.37 23.11
C GLU A 87 4.98 -2.07 22.30
N GLN A 88 5.80 -1.99 21.26
CA GLN A 88 5.88 -0.81 20.40
C GLN A 88 4.71 -0.76 19.42
N ILE A 89 4.32 -1.90 18.84
CA ILE A 89 3.17 -2.02 17.94
C ILE A 89 1.87 -1.77 18.72
N LEU A 90 1.64 -2.46 19.86
CA LEU A 90 0.42 -2.32 20.66
C LEU A 90 0.26 -0.94 21.32
N ARG A 91 1.37 -0.29 21.74
CA ARG A 91 1.30 1.10 22.24
C ARG A 91 0.90 2.11 21.17
N LYS A 92 1.10 1.80 19.88
CA LYS A 92 0.79 2.72 18.77
C LYS A 92 -0.50 2.38 18.01
N SER A 93 -0.89 1.10 17.94
CA SER A 93 -2.10 0.63 17.28
C SER A 93 -3.40 0.86 18.09
N SER A 94 -3.31 1.43 19.29
CA SER A 94 -4.44 1.66 20.20
C SER A 94 -5.19 2.99 19.97
N LYS A 95 -4.93 3.71 18.87
CA LYS A 95 -5.71 4.87 18.46
C LYS A 95 -6.16 4.73 17.01
N ASP A 96 -7.42 4.35 16.80
CA ASP A 96 -8.10 4.29 15.49
C ASP A 96 -7.87 5.55 14.63
N GLU A 97 -7.71 6.70 15.28
CA GLU A 97 -7.47 7.99 14.66
C GLU A 97 -6.14 8.06 13.88
N ASN A 98 -5.09 7.37 14.35
CA ASN A 98 -3.82 7.30 13.63
C ASN A 98 -3.92 6.42 12.39
N VAL A 99 -4.66 5.31 12.47
CA VAL A 99 -4.87 4.40 11.33
C VAL A 99 -5.67 5.11 10.25
N ARG A 100 -6.77 5.79 10.63
CA ARG A 100 -7.55 6.63 9.71
C ARG A 100 -6.68 7.64 8.98
N LYS A 101 -5.86 8.41 9.73
CA LYS A 101 -5.01 9.44 9.14
C LYS A 101 -4.03 8.84 8.13
N VAL A 102 -3.36 7.75 8.48
CA VAL A 102 -2.43 7.07 7.56
C VAL A 102 -3.14 6.61 6.28
N VAL A 103 -4.34 6.03 6.39
CA VAL A 103 -5.10 5.58 5.22
C VAL A 103 -5.43 6.76 4.30
N ILE A 104 -5.87 7.89 4.85
CA ILE A 104 -6.18 9.10 4.08
C ILE A 104 -4.91 9.64 3.40
N ASP A 105 -3.83 9.80 4.14
CA ASP A 105 -2.55 10.30 3.63
C ASP A 105 -2.05 9.42 2.46
N VAL A 106 -2.19 8.09 2.57
CA VAL A 106 -1.83 7.14 1.51
C VAL A 106 -2.70 7.32 0.25
N ILE A 107 -4.02 7.49 0.41
CA ILE A 107 -4.93 7.70 -0.73
C ILE A 107 -4.56 8.99 -1.47
N GLU A 108 -4.28 10.08 -0.75
CA GLU A 108 -3.91 11.36 -1.36
C GLU A 108 -2.58 11.26 -2.13
N ILE A 109 -1.55 10.61 -1.55
CA ILE A 109 -0.26 10.41 -2.24
C ILE A 109 -0.45 9.56 -3.51
N LEU A 110 -1.24 8.49 -3.45
CA LEU A 110 -1.50 7.65 -4.63
C LEU A 110 -2.22 8.42 -5.73
N LEU A 111 -3.13 9.34 -5.38
CA LEU A 111 -3.77 10.21 -6.36
C LEU A 111 -2.79 11.18 -7.02
N ASP A 112 -1.89 11.77 -6.23
CA ASP A 112 -0.89 12.69 -6.73
C ASP A 112 0.16 12.00 -7.63
N ASP A 113 0.51 10.76 -7.30
CA ASP A 113 1.43 9.91 -8.08
C ASP A 113 0.76 9.25 -9.30
N GLY A 114 -0.55 9.46 -9.51
CA GLY A 114 -1.29 8.95 -10.67
C GLY A 114 -1.80 7.50 -10.54
N HIS A 115 -1.67 6.88 -9.37
CA HIS A 115 -2.18 5.54 -9.06
C HIS A 115 -3.66 5.57 -8.65
N ILE A 116 -4.51 6.07 -9.55
CA ILE A 116 -5.92 6.36 -9.26
C ILE A 116 -6.72 5.09 -8.91
N GLU A 117 -6.48 3.98 -9.60
CA GLU A 117 -7.20 2.72 -9.34
C GLU A 117 -6.87 2.21 -7.93
N ALA A 118 -5.58 2.21 -7.55
CA ALA A 118 -5.14 1.84 -6.21
C ALA A 118 -5.73 2.74 -5.11
N ALA A 119 -5.77 4.07 -5.35
CA ALA A 119 -6.40 5.01 -4.44
C ALA A 119 -7.90 4.75 -4.27
N THR A 120 -8.58 4.39 -5.36
CA THR A 120 -10.01 4.05 -5.35
C THR A 120 -10.28 2.79 -4.55
N ASP A 121 -9.49 1.73 -4.78
CA ASP A 121 -9.69 0.46 -4.08
C ASP A 121 -9.41 0.60 -2.57
N LEU A 122 -8.40 1.38 -2.17
CA LEU A 122 -8.16 1.69 -0.75
C LEU A 122 -9.30 2.49 -0.11
N LEU A 123 -9.85 3.49 -0.81
CA LEU A 123 -10.97 4.28 -0.31
C LEU A 123 -12.18 3.39 0.01
N PHE A 124 -12.50 2.42 -0.84
CA PHE A 124 -13.60 1.49 -0.61
C PHE A 124 -13.28 0.41 0.43
N ALA A 125 -12.07 -0.17 0.40
CA ALA A 125 -11.65 -1.20 1.35
C ALA A 125 -11.67 -0.71 2.80
N TYR A 126 -11.36 0.57 3.03
CA TYR A 126 -11.32 1.18 4.35
C TYR A 126 -12.49 2.14 4.63
N ARG A 127 -13.61 2.00 3.91
CA ARG A 127 -14.81 2.86 4.07
C ARG A 127 -15.24 3.01 5.53
N SER A 128 -15.19 1.94 6.32
CA SER A 128 -15.62 1.95 7.74
C SER A 128 -14.76 2.84 8.63
N LEU A 129 -13.52 3.14 8.23
CA LEU A 129 -12.60 4.00 8.99
C LEU A 129 -12.73 5.48 8.63
N ILE A 130 -13.37 5.82 7.51
CA ILE A 130 -13.43 7.19 6.95
C ILE A 130 -14.84 7.77 7.17
N ASP A 131 -14.93 9.02 7.64
CA ASP A 131 -16.23 9.66 7.80
C ASP A 131 -16.84 10.08 6.45
N GLU A 132 -18.14 10.36 6.43
CA GLU A 132 -18.88 10.65 5.19
C GLU A 132 -18.35 11.89 4.45
N ALA A 133 -17.91 12.92 5.19
CA ALA A 133 -17.41 14.15 4.58
C ALA A 133 -16.07 13.92 3.88
N GLN A 134 -15.14 13.24 4.55
CA GLN A 134 -13.85 12.85 3.99
C GLN A 134 -14.01 11.87 2.82
N PHE A 135 -14.92 10.90 2.95
CA PHE A 135 -15.19 9.94 1.88
C PHE A 135 -15.67 10.63 0.60
N LYS A 136 -16.58 11.61 0.74
CA LYS A 136 -17.09 12.40 -0.39
C LYS A 136 -16.01 13.27 -1.04
N ASP A 137 -15.15 13.90 -0.23
CA ASP A 137 -14.02 14.69 -0.72
C ASP A 137 -13.05 13.83 -1.54
N LEU A 138 -12.59 12.71 -0.98
CA LEU A 138 -11.67 11.78 -1.65
C LEU A 138 -12.30 11.16 -2.91
N SER A 139 -13.58 10.80 -2.87
CA SER A 139 -14.31 10.32 -4.05
C SER A 139 -14.35 11.36 -5.17
N THR A 140 -14.52 12.64 -4.81
CA THR A 140 -14.55 13.73 -5.77
C THR A 140 -13.17 13.93 -6.40
N LYS A 141 -12.10 13.97 -5.59
CA LYS A 141 -10.71 14.05 -6.08
C LYS A 141 -10.36 12.90 -7.02
N ILE A 142 -10.78 11.67 -6.70
CA ILE A 142 -10.61 10.49 -7.58
C ILE A 142 -11.28 10.75 -8.94
N LEU A 143 -12.56 11.16 -8.94
CA LEU A 143 -13.32 11.40 -10.17
C LEU A 143 -12.70 12.51 -11.01
N GLU A 144 -12.27 13.61 -10.39
CA GLU A 144 -11.58 14.70 -11.08
C GLU A 144 -10.31 14.23 -11.76
N ARG A 145 -9.49 13.43 -11.06
CA ARG A 145 -8.27 12.85 -11.65
C ARG A 145 -8.58 11.87 -12.78
N GLN A 146 -9.61 11.03 -12.67
CA GLN A 146 -10.02 10.13 -13.75
C GLN A 146 -10.44 10.89 -15.01
N VAL A 147 -11.15 12.01 -14.85
CA VAL A 147 -11.57 12.88 -15.96
C VAL A 147 -10.36 13.56 -16.60
N GLN A 148 -9.42 14.08 -15.81
CA GLN A 148 -8.17 14.68 -16.31
C GLN A 148 -7.37 13.69 -17.16
N LEU A 149 -7.14 12.48 -16.65
CA LEU A 149 -6.39 11.43 -17.37
C LEU A 149 -7.06 11.04 -18.69
N LYS A 150 -8.40 10.93 -18.72
CA LYS A 150 -9.13 10.71 -19.98
C LYS A 150 -8.92 11.84 -20.98
N HIS A 151 -8.96 13.10 -20.53
CA HIS A 151 -8.73 14.24 -21.41
C HIS A 151 -7.30 14.30 -21.95
N GLU A 152 -6.31 13.90 -21.16
CA GLU A 152 -4.91 13.82 -21.59
C GLU A 152 -4.70 12.74 -22.65
N LEU A 153 -5.25 11.54 -22.43
CA LEU A 153 -5.20 10.43 -23.38
C LEU A 153 -5.88 10.77 -24.73
N MET A 154 -7.02 11.48 -24.69
CA MET A 154 -7.70 11.91 -25.93
C MET A 154 -6.94 12.99 -26.71
N LYS A 155 -6.04 13.74 -26.06
CA LYS A 155 -5.20 14.75 -26.74
C LYS A 155 -4.00 14.10 -27.41
N THR A 156 -3.39 13.09 -26.79
CA THR A 156 -2.25 12.37 -27.38
C THR A 156 -2.63 11.51 -28.58
N GLU A 157 -3.85 10.96 -28.63
CA GLU A 157 -4.36 10.20 -29.79
C GLU A 157 -4.62 11.05 -31.05
N LYS A 158 -4.63 12.38 -30.94
CA LYS A 158 -4.86 13.31 -32.08
C LYS A 158 -3.57 13.88 -32.69
N THR A 159 -2.41 13.52 -32.15
CA THR A 159 -1.07 13.91 -32.61
C THR A 159 -0.34 12.73 -33.22
#